data_AF-D1Z049-F1
#
_entry.id   AF-D1Z049-F1
#
_cell.length_a   1.000
_cell.length_b   1.000
_cell.length_c   1.000
_cell.angle_alpha   90.00
_cell.angle_beta   90.00
_cell.angle_gamma   90.00
#
_symmetry.space_group_name_H-M   'P 1'
#
loop_
_entity.id
_entity.type
_entity.pdbx_description
1 polymer ?
#
loop_
_entity_poly.entity_id
_entity_poly.type
_entity_poly.pdbx_seq_one_letter_code
_entity_poly.pdbx_strand_id
1 'polypeptide(L)'
;MMKKMTVKLTGEELNERLDRQMLLIERIAIMLDDARLDVNDEMALDGESMHKLVEMLSAYDAFLEHFRNTTEDTVAAIKQITTVPGHKDCTCEEERDMDLDVDEENGE
;
A
#
# COMPACT_ATOMS: atom_id res chain seq x y z
N MET A 1 -31.49 -3.43 29.82
CA MET A 1 -30.12 -2.88 29.78
C MET A 1 -29.16 -4.00 29.42
N MET A 2 -28.59 -4.00 28.19
CA MET A 2 -27.52 -4.94 27.84
C MET A 2 -26.21 -4.44 28.48
N LYS A 3 -25.55 -5.29 29.27
CA LYS A 3 -24.21 -5.00 29.83
C LYS A 3 -23.25 -4.79 28.66
N LYS A 4 -22.60 -3.63 28.59
CA LYS A 4 -21.47 -3.41 27.67
C LYS A 4 -20.34 -4.35 28.08
N MET A 5 -20.04 -5.32 27.23
CA MET A 5 -18.95 -6.27 27.43
C MET A 5 -17.66 -5.62 26.90
N THR A 6 -16.65 -5.47 27.76
CA THR A 6 -15.37 -4.88 27.37
C THR A 6 -14.42 -5.99 26.98
N VAL A 7 -13.92 -5.97 25.74
CA VAL A 7 -12.88 -6.86 25.25
C VAL A 7 -11.54 -6.15 25.39
N LYS A 8 -10.51 -6.86 25.86
CA LYS A 8 -9.14 -6.35 25.91
C LYS A 8 -8.37 -6.93 24.73
N LEU A 9 -7.64 -6.08 24.01
CA LEU A 9 -6.72 -6.43 22.94
C LEU A 9 -5.39 -5.73 23.27
N THR A 10 -4.28 -6.44 23.16
CA THR A 10 -2.95 -5.85 23.36
C THR A 10 -2.46 -5.16 22.08
N GLY A 11 -1.51 -4.22 22.22
CA GLY A 11 -0.86 -3.60 21.06
C GLY A 11 -0.07 -4.61 20.22
N GLU A 12 0.53 -5.62 20.84
CA GLU A 12 1.23 -6.71 20.16
C GLU A 12 0.29 -7.50 19.24
N GLU A 13 -0.87 -7.94 19.74
CA GLU A 13 -1.86 -8.66 18.93
C GLU A 13 -2.42 -7.82 17.77
N LEU A 14 -2.54 -6.51 17.94
CA LEU A 14 -2.92 -5.59 16.86
C LEU A 14 -1.80 -5.48 15.82
N ASN A 15 -0.57 -5.22 16.27
CA ASN A 15 0.58 -5.05 15.39
C ASN A 15 0.85 -6.31 14.57
N GLU A 16 0.81 -7.49 15.19
CA GLU A 16 0.94 -8.76 14.45
C GLU A 16 -0.11 -8.91 13.34
N ARG A 17 -1.33 -8.39 13.53
CA ARG A 17 -2.37 -8.43 12.49
C ARG A 17 -2.04 -7.46 11.35
N LEU A 18 -1.57 -6.26 11.67
CA LEU A 18 -1.14 -5.28 10.68
C LEU A 18 0.08 -5.79 9.90
N ASP A 19 1.07 -6.37 10.58
CA ASP A 19 2.27 -6.94 9.97
C ASP A 19 1.91 -8.06 8.98
N ARG A 20 0.97 -8.95 9.33
CA ARG A 20 0.47 -9.97 8.41
C ARG A 20 -0.18 -9.37 7.16
N GLN A 21 -0.89 -8.24 7.29
CA GLN A 21 -1.48 -7.56 6.14
C GLN A 21 -0.39 -6.92 5.26
N MET A 22 0.64 -6.31 5.85
CA MET A 22 1.78 -5.77 5.11
C MET A 22 2.50 -6.85 4.31
N LEU A 23 2.78 -8.01 4.92
CA LEU A 23 3.42 -9.14 4.22
C LEU A 23 2.61 -9.64 3.02
N LEU A 24 1.28 -9.62 3.10
CA LEU A 24 0.43 -9.97 1.96
C LEU A 24 0.56 -8.96 0.82
N ILE A 25 0.68 -7.68 1.13
CA ILE A 25 0.88 -6.61 0.14
C ILE A 25 2.27 -6.74 -0.50
N GLU A 26 3.32 -6.96 0.29
CA GLU A 26 4.68 -7.19 -0.23
C GLU A 26 4.73 -8.40 -1.18
N ARG A 27 4.02 -9.47 -0.85
CA ARG A 27 3.92 -10.64 -1.73
C ARG A 27 3.28 -10.32 -3.07
N ILE A 28 2.33 -9.40 -3.12
CA ILE A 28 1.74 -8.92 -4.38
C ILE A 28 2.77 -8.15 -5.19
N ALA A 29 3.60 -7.31 -4.56
CA ALA A 29 4.67 -6.60 -5.25
C ALA A 29 5.67 -7.56 -5.91
N ILE A 30 6.05 -8.66 -5.23
CA ILE A 30 6.91 -9.70 -5.80
C ILE A 30 6.27 -10.35 -7.04
N MET A 31 4.98 -10.70 -6.98
CA MET A 31 4.29 -11.29 -8.13
C MET A 31 4.22 -10.34 -9.34
N LEU A 32 4.11 -9.04 -9.10
CA LEU A 32 4.15 -8.04 -10.17
C LEU A 32 5.56 -7.92 -10.76
N ASP A 33 6.60 -7.99 -9.93
CA ASP A 33 7.98 -7.95 -10.39
C ASP A 33 8.33 -9.19 -11.22
N ASP A 34 7.88 -10.38 -10.81
CA ASP A 34 8.01 -11.63 -11.58
C ASP A 34 7.33 -11.55 -12.97
N ALA A 35 6.29 -10.72 -13.10
CA ALA A 35 5.57 -10.52 -14.36
C ALA A 35 6.20 -9.45 -15.27
N ARG A 36 7.21 -8.70 -14.79
CA ARG A 36 7.89 -7.68 -15.60
C ARG A 36 8.77 -8.32 -16.67
N LEU A 37 8.77 -7.69 -17.84
CA LEU A 37 9.68 -8.02 -18.92
C LEU A 37 10.91 -7.11 -18.85
N ASP A 38 12.04 -7.56 -19.42
CA ASP A 38 13.20 -6.72 -19.60
C ASP A 38 12.83 -5.56 -20.53
N VAL A 39 13.40 -4.37 -20.28
CA VAL A 39 13.16 -3.18 -21.11
C VAL A 39 13.61 -3.35 -22.57
N ASN A 40 14.49 -4.31 -22.83
CA ASN A 40 14.99 -4.64 -24.16
C ASN A 40 14.20 -5.78 -24.82
N ASP A 41 13.27 -6.43 -24.11
CA ASP A 41 12.46 -7.51 -24.68
C ASP A 41 11.31 -6.94 -25.53
N GLU A 42 11.17 -7.47 -26.75
CA GLU A 42 10.03 -7.17 -27.62
C GLU A 42 8.96 -8.26 -27.51
N MET A 43 7.71 -7.84 -27.25
CA MET A 43 6.58 -8.75 -27.16
C MET A 43 5.70 -8.63 -28.40
N ALA A 44 5.62 -9.69 -29.19
CA ALA A 44 4.73 -9.77 -30.35
C ALA A 44 3.34 -10.26 -29.90
N LEU A 45 2.35 -9.37 -29.93
CA LEU A 45 0.95 -9.68 -29.59
C LEU A 45 0.06 -9.52 -30.83
N ASP A 46 -0.88 -10.43 -31.02
CA ASP A 46 -1.98 -10.21 -31.95
C ASP A 46 -3.01 -9.21 -31.36
N GLY A 47 -3.93 -8.74 -32.20
CA GLY A 47 -4.90 -7.72 -31.80
C GLY A 47 -5.82 -8.13 -30.65
N GLU A 48 -6.18 -9.42 -30.56
CA GLU A 48 -7.02 -9.95 -29.48
C GLU A 48 -6.24 -9.98 -28.15
N SER A 49 -5.01 -10.46 -28.18
CA SER A 49 -4.13 -10.53 -27.02
C SER A 49 -3.79 -9.14 -26.49
N MET A 50 -3.52 -8.18 -27.38
CA MET A 50 -3.29 -6.78 -27.02
C MET A 50 -4.53 -6.17 -26.34
N HIS A 51 -5.73 -6.37 -26.92
CA HIS A 51 -6.97 -5.86 -26.34
C HIS A 51 -7.21 -6.42 -24.94
N LYS A 52 -7.05 -7.74 -24.77
CA LYS A 52 -7.21 -8.41 -23.49
C LYS A 52 -6.19 -7.97 -22.46
N LEU A 53 -4.93 -7.76 -22.87
CA LEU A 53 -3.89 -7.25 -21.97
C LEU A 53 -4.27 -5.87 -21.42
N VAL A 54 -4.68 -4.96 -22.29
CA VAL A 54 -5.12 -3.60 -21.89
C VAL A 54 -6.34 -3.65 -20.97
N GLU A 55 -7.32 -4.51 -21.26
CA GLU A 55 -8.50 -4.70 -20.42
C GLU A 55 -8.12 -5.19 -19.01
N MET A 56 -7.25 -6.20 -18.93
CA MET A 56 -6.79 -6.74 -17.64
C MET A 56 -6.00 -5.71 -16.83
N LEU A 57 -5.10 -4.95 -17.48
CA LEU A 57 -4.34 -3.88 -16.81
C LEU A 57 -5.27 -2.79 -16.30
N SER A 58 -6.23 -2.34 -17.12
CA SER A 58 -7.19 -1.31 -16.74
C SER A 58 -8.08 -1.75 -15.56
N ALA A 59 -8.52 -3.02 -15.56
CA ALA A 59 -9.28 -3.59 -14.46
C ALA A 59 -8.45 -3.66 -13.17
N TYR A 60 -7.15 -3.98 -13.28
CA TYR A 60 -6.25 -4.03 -12.14
C TYR A 60 -5.96 -2.64 -11.58
N ASP A 61 -5.76 -1.62 -12.43
CA ASP A 61 -5.59 -0.23 -12.00
C ASP A 61 -6.79 0.26 -11.19
N ALA A 62 -8.01 0.01 -11.68
CA ALA A 62 -9.23 0.35 -10.96
C ALA A 62 -9.35 -0.39 -9.61
N PHE A 63 -8.93 -1.66 -9.56
CA PHE A 63 -8.86 -2.41 -8.32
C PHE A 63 -7.85 -1.82 -7.34
N LEU A 64 -6.65 -1.45 -7.80
CA LEU A 64 -5.61 -0.87 -6.97
C LEU A 64 -6.01 0.50 -6.40
N GLU A 65 -6.69 1.33 -7.19
CA GLU A 65 -7.26 2.59 -6.71
C GLU A 65 -8.29 2.35 -5.60
N HIS A 66 -9.21 1.41 -5.81
CA HIS A 66 -10.20 1.05 -4.79
C HIS A 66 -9.55 0.46 -3.53
N PHE A 67 -8.55 -0.41 -3.70
CA PHE A 67 -7.78 -1.00 -2.61
C PHE A 67 -7.08 0.08 -1.78
N ARG A 68 -6.44 1.06 -2.45
CA ARG A 68 -5.79 2.20 -1.79
C ARG A 68 -6.79 2.99 -0.97
N ASN A 69 -7.89 3.46 -1.57
CA ASN A 69 -8.90 4.27 -0.89
C ASN A 69 -9.48 3.54 0.32
N THR A 70 -9.83 2.26 0.15
CA THR A 70 -10.36 1.42 1.23
C THR A 70 -9.33 1.22 2.36
N THR A 71 -8.05 1.07 2.02
CA THR A 71 -6.96 0.93 2.99
C THR A 71 -6.76 2.22 3.78
N GLU A 72 -6.73 3.38 3.10
CA GLU A 72 -6.63 4.70 3.75
C GLU A 72 -7.78 4.92 4.75
N ASP A 73 -9.03 4.67 4.34
CA ASP A 73 -10.21 4.76 5.19
C ASP A 73 -10.14 3.82 6.39
N THR A 74 -9.72 2.57 6.15
CA THR A 74 -9.61 1.54 7.21
C THR A 74 -8.53 1.91 8.22
N VAL A 75 -7.36 2.37 7.77
CA VAL A 75 -6.27 2.80 8.65
C VAL A 75 -6.70 4.03 9.47
N ALA A 76 -7.40 4.99 8.86
CA ALA A 76 -7.95 6.13 9.58
C ALA A 76 -8.93 5.70 10.68
N ALA A 77 -9.84 4.75 10.38
CA ALA A 77 -10.77 4.20 11.36
C ALA A 77 -10.06 3.44 12.49
N ILE A 78 -9.04 2.63 12.18
CA ILE A 78 -8.22 1.95 13.18
C ILE A 78 -7.56 2.97 14.09
N LYS A 79 -6.89 3.99 13.53
CA LYS A 79 -6.25 5.06 14.30
C LYS A 79 -7.22 5.70 15.28
N GLN A 80 -8.42 6.10 14.83
CA GLN A 80 -9.45 6.68 15.69
C GLN A 80 -9.87 5.78 16.86
N ILE A 81 -9.87 4.46 16.68
CA ILE A 81 -10.19 3.49 17.74
C ILE A 81 -8.99 3.31 18.69
N THR A 82 -7.78 3.29 18.15
CA THR A 82 -6.54 3.00 18.88
C THR A 82 -5.92 4.22 19.55
N THR A 83 -6.40 5.44 19.26
CA THR A 83 -5.96 6.66 19.97
C THR A 83 -6.39 6.56 21.44
N VAL A 84 -5.49 6.10 22.29
CA VAL A 84 -5.70 6.03 23.74
C VAL A 84 -5.47 7.41 24.35
N PRO A 85 -6.39 7.94 25.20
CA PRO A 85 -6.16 9.20 25.89
C PRO A 85 -4.88 9.13 26.75
N GLY A 86 -3.89 9.96 26.43
CA GLY A 86 -2.60 10.02 27.13
C GLY A 86 -1.46 9.21 26.49
N HIS A 87 -1.71 8.46 25.41
CA HIS A 87 -0.63 7.99 24.55
C HIS A 87 -0.15 9.21 23.76
N LYS A 88 1.09 9.64 23.97
CA LYS A 88 1.73 10.58 23.05
C LYS A 88 1.78 9.86 21.70
N ASP A 89 1.00 10.35 20.75
CA ASP A 89 1.38 10.21 19.36
C ASP A 89 2.85 10.63 19.29
N CYS A 90 3.71 9.77 18.75
CA CYS A 90 4.97 10.27 18.22
C CYS A 90 4.57 11.16 17.05
N THR A 91 4.25 12.41 17.35
CA THR A 91 4.20 13.49 16.38
C THR A 91 5.60 13.59 15.83
N CYS A 92 5.90 12.80 14.80
CA CYS A 92 6.96 13.11 13.86
C CYS A 92 6.47 14.30 13.00
N GLU A 93 6.18 15.42 13.65
CA GLU A 93 6.17 16.71 12.99
C GLU A 93 7.58 17.24 13.16
N GLU A 94 8.42 16.96 12.17
CA GLU A 94 9.54 17.80 11.76
C GLU A 94 9.91 17.36 10.33
N GLU A 95 9.24 18.01 9.38
CA GLU A 95 9.78 18.50 8.12
C GLU A 95 11.06 17.82 7.62
N ARG A 96 10.95 17.03 6.55
CA ARG A 96 11.91 17.11 5.45
C ARG A 96 11.13 17.02 4.15
N ASP A 97 11.00 18.17 3.51
CA ASP A 97 10.94 18.26 2.06
C ASP A 97 12.02 17.33 1.51
N MET A 98 11.62 16.18 0.96
CA MET A 98 12.48 15.44 0.06
C MET A 98 12.40 16.14 -1.28
N ASP A 99 13.02 17.32 -1.35
CA ASP A 99 13.54 17.84 -2.60
C ASP A 99 14.57 16.79 -3.07
N LEU A 100 14.13 15.97 -4.01
CA LEU A 100 15.03 15.14 -4.81
C LEU A 100 15.79 16.11 -5.73
N ASP A 101 16.88 16.67 -5.21
CA ASP A 101 17.95 17.23 -6.01
C ASP A 101 18.48 16.09 -6.89
N VAL A 102 17.96 16.02 -8.12
CA VAL A 102 18.58 15.26 -9.21
C VAL A 102 19.88 15.98 -9.50
N ASP A 103 20.97 15.49 -8.92
CA ASP A 103 22.31 15.96 -9.21
C ASP A 103 22.52 15.98 -10.74
N GLU A 104 22.67 17.19 -11.27
CA GLU A 104 23.32 17.47 -12.53
C GLU A 104 24.75 16.93 -12.44
N GLU A 105 25.00 15.74 -13.00
CA GLU A 105 26.36 15.33 -13.27
C GLU A 105 26.86 16.14 -14.49
N ASN A 106 27.67 17.13 -14.13
CA ASN A 106 28.45 18.02 -14.98
C ASN A 106 29.09 17.31 -16.18
N GLY A 107 29.16 18.07 -17.27
CA GLY A 107 29.99 17.73 -18.41
C GLY A 107 31.48 17.67 -18.07
N GLU A 108 32.14 16.77 -18.80
CA GLU A 108 33.31 17.08 -19.62
C GLU A 108 33.08 16.57 -21.04
#